data_AF-A0A2S0QAR1-F1
#
_entry.id   AF-A0A2S0QAR1-F1
#
_cell.length_a   1.000
_cell.length_b   1.000
_cell.length_c   1.000
_cell.angle_alpha   90.00
_cell.angle_beta   90.00
_cell.angle_gamma   90.00
#
_symmetry.space_group_name_H-M   'P 1'
#
loop_
_entity.id
_entity.type
_entity.pdbx_description
1 polymer ?
#
loop_
_entity_poly.entity_id
_entity_poly.type
_entity_poly.pdbx_seq_one_letter_code
_entity_poly.pdbx_strand_id
1 'polypeptide(L)'
;MSKFTRRNFLTAATASALTVACNRSPRPQNFSKIATRVVALEWVYAENLLALGIQPVGVADIRGYQKYVNVQPSLAESVVDIGTRQEPSLEAIAQLKPDLILGVELRHQTIYDTLSAIAPTLLFNPYP
;
A
#
# COMPACT_ATOMS: atom_id res chain seq x y z
N MET A 1 -15.87 36.64 32.64
CA MET A 1 -14.44 36.34 32.40
C MET A 1 -14.17 34.89 32.74
N SER A 2 -14.03 34.03 31.72
CA SER A 2 -13.92 32.56 31.89
C SER A 2 -12.58 32.21 32.53
N LYS A 3 -12.60 31.57 33.70
CA LYS A 3 -11.40 31.18 34.46
C LYS A 3 -10.84 29.89 33.88
N PHE A 4 -9.85 30.00 33.00
CA PHE A 4 -9.05 28.86 32.55
C PHE A 4 -8.30 28.25 33.74
N THR A 5 -8.72 27.06 34.17
CA THR A 5 -8.08 26.33 35.27
C THR A 5 -7.10 25.29 34.69
N ARG A 6 -5.96 25.04 35.34
CA ARG A 6 -4.94 24.05 34.90
C ARG A 6 -5.51 22.66 34.56
N ARG A 7 -6.64 22.28 35.18
CA ARG A 7 -7.38 21.05 34.88
C ARG A 7 -7.94 21.03 33.45
N ASN A 8 -8.46 22.14 32.93
CA ASN A 8 -8.99 22.21 31.56
C ASN A 8 -7.89 22.16 30.50
N PHE A 9 -6.67 22.57 30.84
CA PHE A 9 -5.51 22.49 29.94
C PHE A 9 -5.01 21.05 29.78
N LEU A 10 -5.01 20.27 30.86
CA LEU A 10 -4.58 18.87 30.83
C LEU A 10 -5.56 17.97 30.04
N THR A 11 -6.87 18.20 30.13
CA THR A 11 -7.86 17.43 29.36
C THR A 11 -7.78 17.71 27.85
N ALA A 12 -7.48 18.94 27.45
CA ALA A 12 -7.30 19.30 26.04
C ALA A 12 -6.02 18.70 25.45
N ALA A 13 -4.93 18.65 26.21
CA ALA A 13 -3.65 18.08 25.76
C ALA A 13 -3.74 16.55 25.55
N THR A 14 -4.46 15.82 26.40
CA THR A 14 -4.64 14.37 26.24
C THR A 14 -5.54 14.00 25.06
N ALA A 15 -6.58 14.80 24.77
CA ALA A 15 -7.49 14.55 23.65
C ALA A 15 -6.82 14.77 22.28
N SER A 16 -5.96 15.78 22.17
CA SER A 16 -5.18 16.02 20.94
C SER A 16 -4.12 14.95 20.69
N ALA A 17 -3.45 14.45 21.74
CA ALA A 17 -2.46 13.39 21.60
C ALA A 17 -3.08 12.05 21.16
N LEU A 18 -4.28 11.71 21.68
CA LEU A 18 -4.99 10.49 21.29
C LEU A 18 -5.48 10.53 19.83
N THR A 19 -5.98 11.69 19.37
CA THR A 19 -6.44 11.86 17.98
C THR A 19 -5.29 11.71 16.98
N VAL A 20 -4.12 12.28 17.27
CA VAL A 20 -2.93 12.15 16.41
C VAL A 20 -2.39 10.72 16.39
N ALA A 21 -2.42 10.01 17.51
CA ALA A 21 -2.02 8.60 17.57
C ALA A 21 -2.99 7.69 16.78
N CYS A 22 -4.28 7.99 16.78
CA CYS A 22 -5.29 7.22 16.04
C CYS A 22 -5.15 7.40 14.52
N ASN A 23 -4.81 8.60 14.05
CA ASN A 23 -4.61 8.87 12.61
C ASN A 23 -3.34 8.24 12.00
N ARG A 24 -2.36 7.85 12.82
CA ARG A 24 -1.13 7.19 12.36
C ARG A 24 -1.21 5.67 12.35
N SER A 25 -2.27 5.11 12.92
CA SER A 25 -2.47 3.66 12.91
C SER A 25 -2.98 3.27 11.52
N PRO A 26 -2.36 2.29 10.84
CA PRO A 26 -2.90 1.74 9.60
C PRO A 26 -4.37 1.39 9.83
N ARG A 27 -5.25 1.84 8.93
CA ARG A 27 -6.68 1.55 9.03
C ARG A 27 -6.82 0.02 9.17
N PRO A 28 -7.53 -0.49 10.19
CA PRO A 28 -7.64 -1.93 10.37
C PRO A 28 -8.27 -2.53 9.11
N GLN A 29 -7.50 -3.34 8.40
CA GLN A 29 -7.96 -4.09 7.24
C GLN A 29 -8.48 -5.44 7.71
N ASN A 30 -9.72 -5.77 7.36
CA ASN A 30 -10.31 -7.04 7.73
C ASN A 30 -10.14 -8.05 6.60
N PHE A 31 -9.18 -8.97 6.75
CA PHE A 31 -8.92 -10.03 5.79
C PHE A 31 -9.61 -11.32 6.26
N SER A 32 -10.78 -11.62 5.69
CA SER A 32 -11.51 -12.87 5.96
C SER A 32 -10.99 -14.06 5.13
N LYS A 33 -10.23 -13.79 4.06
CA LYS A 33 -9.67 -14.78 3.15
C LYS A 33 -8.21 -14.48 2.81
N ILE A 34 -7.46 -15.52 2.45
CA ILE A 34 -6.12 -15.39 1.89
C ILE A 34 -6.22 -14.66 0.55
N ALA A 35 -5.40 -13.62 0.35
CA ALA A 35 -5.30 -12.91 -0.91
C ALA A 35 -4.61 -13.78 -1.96
N THR A 36 -5.21 -13.89 -3.13
CA THR A 36 -4.75 -14.75 -4.25
C THR A 36 -4.47 -13.94 -5.52
N ARG A 37 -4.94 -12.70 -5.60
CA ARG A 37 -4.83 -11.80 -6.75
C ARG A 37 -4.21 -10.49 -6.30
N VAL A 38 -2.90 -10.54 -6.05
CA VAL A 38 -2.16 -9.41 -5.48
C VAL A 38 -1.55 -8.55 -6.58
N VAL A 39 -1.71 -7.23 -6.46
CA VAL A 39 -1.00 -6.23 -7.26
C VAL A 39 0.14 -5.63 -6.43
N ALA A 40 1.33 -5.52 -7.03
CA ALA A 40 2.49 -4.90 -6.40
C ALA A 40 2.92 -3.62 -7.14
N LEU A 41 2.82 -2.48 -6.45
CA LEU A 41 3.20 -1.16 -6.97
C LEU A 41 4.69 -0.81 -6.70
N GLU A 42 5.45 -1.71 -6.09
CA GLU A 42 6.88 -1.57 -5.85
C GLU A 42 7.59 -2.92 -5.95
N TRP A 43 8.82 -2.90 -6.45
CA TRP A 43 9.61 -4.10 -6.72
C TRP A 43 9.86 -4.93 -5.47
N VAL A 44 10.16 -4.30 -4.34
CA VAL A 44 10.36 -5.02 -3.07
C VAL A 44 9.16 -5.88 -2.68
N TYR A 45 7.94 -5.45 -3.01
CA TYR A 45 6.74 -6.26 -2.74
C TYR A 45 6.52 -7.35 -3.78
N ALA A 46 6.88 -7.11 -5.05
CA ALA A 46 6.91 -8.17 -6.04
C ALA A 46 7.90 -9.27 -5.65
N GLU A 47 9.10 -8.90 -5.19
CA GLU A 47 10.11 -9.82 -4.66
C GLU A 47 9.62 -10.58 -3.42
N ASN A 48 8.98 -9.89 -2.48
CA ASN A 48 8.40 -10.55 -1.31
C ASN A 48 7.32 -11.57 -1.68
N LEU A 49 6.45 -11.26 -2.65
CA LEU A 49 5.42 -12.19 -3.13
C LEU A 49 6.08 -13.41 -3.79
N LEU A 50 7.06 -13.18 -4.65
CA LEU A 50 7.84 -14.24 -5.31
C LEU A 50 8.54 -15.15 -4.28
N ALA A 51 9.15 -14.57 -3.24
CA ALA A 51 9.78 -15.31 -2.14
C ALA A 51 8.78 -16.18 -1.35
N LEU A 52 7.52 -15.76 -1.29
CA LEU A 52 6.42 -16.53 -0.70
C LEU A 52 5.78 -17.53 -1.67
N GLY A 53 6.29 -17.65 -2.90
CA GLY A 53 5.74 -18.53 -3.94
C GLY A 53 4.43 -18.02 -4.57
N ILE A 54 4.14 -16.72 -4.42
CA ILE A 54 2.93 -16.08 -4.95
C ILE A 54 3.31 -15.28 -6.21
N GLN A 55 2.63 -15.56 -7.31
CA GLN A 55 2.72 -14.72 -8.49
C GLN A 55 1.74 -13.54 -8.43
N PRO A 56 2.21 -12.28 -8.48
CA PRO A 56 1.31 -11.13 -8.58
C PRO A 56 0.56 -11.17 -9.91
N VAL A 57 -0.67 -10.64 -9.91
CA VAL A 57 -1.45 -10.49 -11.16
C VAL A 57 -1.05 -9.23 -11.93
N GLY A 58 -0.41 -8.27 -11.26
CA GLY A 58 0.14 -7.07 -11.89
C GLY A 58 1.28 -6.47 -11.09
N VAL A 59 2.28 -5.94 -11.79
CA VAL A 59 3.47 -5.31 -11.21
C VAL A 59 3.76 -4.00 -11.95
N ALA A 60 4.05 -2.94 -11.19
CA ALA A 60 4.47 -1.67 -11.77
C ALA A 60 5.93 -1.75 -12.25
N ASP A 61 6.20 -1.23 -13.45
CA ASP A 61 7.51 -1.09 -14.06
C ASP A 61 8.24 -2.44 -14.22
N ILE A 62 7.60 -3.40 -14.90
CA ILE A 62 8.17 -4.74 -15.15
C ILE A 62 9.45 -4.64 -15.97
N ARG A 63 9.49 -3.74 -16.96
CA ARG A 63 10.69 -3.54 -17.78
C ARG A 63 11.88 -3.09 -16.94
N GLY A 64 11.67 -2.13 -16.02
CA GLY A 64 12.70 -1.71 -15.09
C GLY A 64 13.06 -2.83 -14.12
N TYR A 65 12.06 -3.55 -13.60
CA TYR A 65 12.26 -4.68 -12.70
C TYR A 65 13.20 -5.72 -13.32
N GLN A 66 12.88 -6.23 -14.50
CA GLN A 66 13.68 -7.25 -15.20
C GLN A 66 15.08 -6.75 -15.57
N LYS A 67 15.27 -5.43 -15.71
CA LYS A 67 16.58 -4.84 -16.02
C LYS A 67 17.50 -4.78 -14.80
N TYR A 68 16.97 -4.47 -13.63
CA TYR A 68 17.77 -4.18 -12.43
C TYR A 68 17.68 -5.23 -11.33
N VAL A 69 16.64 -6.06 -11.37
CA VAL A 69 16.37 -7.13 -10.41
C VAL A 69 16.52 -8.46 -11.14
N ASN A 70 17.51 -9.25 -10.72
CA ASN A 70 17.82 -10.55 -11.31
C ASN A 70 17.77 -11.63 -10.23
N VAL A 71 16.56 -11.90 -9.72
CA VAL A 71 16.31 -12.89 -8.67
C VAL A 71 15.37 -13.98 -9.18
N GLN A 72 15.47 -15.19 -8.61
CA GLN A 72 14.53 -16.28 -8.85
C GLN A 72 13.62 -16.49 -7.62
N PRO A 73 12.34 -16.85 -7.81
CA PRO A 73 11.67 -17.04 -9.11
C PRO A 73 11.45 -15.71 -9.84
N SER A 74 11.44 -15.74 -11.18
CA SER A 74 11.14 -14.56 -12.01
C SER A 74 9.63 -14.35 -12.14
N LEU A 75 9.21 -13.13 -12.47
CA LEU A 75 7.83 -12.87 -12.87
C LEU A 75 7.47 -13.74 -14.09
N ALA A 76 6.34 -14.44 -14.00
CA ALA A 76 5.74 -15.16 -15.13
C ALA A 76 5.31 -14.18 -16.23
N GLU A 77 5.24 -14.66 -17.47
CA GLU A 77 4.80 -13.85 -18.63
C GLU A 77 3.35 -13.36 -18.50
N SER A 78 2.54 -14.03 -17.67
CA SER A 78 1.15 -13.64 -17.42
C SER A 78 1.00 -12.43 -16.49
N VAL A 79 2.08 -11.93 -15.88
CA VAL A 79 2.01 -10.74 -15.02
C VAL A 79 1.83 -9.51 -15.89
N VAL A 80 0.78 -8.75 -15.62
CA VAL A 80 0.47 -7.54 -16.39
C VAL A 80 1.31 -6.37 -15.88
N ASP A 81 1.98 -5.67 -16.80
CA ASP A 81 2.60 -4.37 -16.51
C ASP A 81 1.48 -3.33 -16.32
N ILE A 82 1.43 -2.76 -15.13
CA ILE A 82 0.41 -1.78 -14.74
C ILE A 82 0.94 -0.35 -14.75
N GLY A 83 1.94 -0.05 -15.58
CA GLY A 83 2.50 1.28 -15.72
C GLY A 83 3.70 1.51 -14.79
N THR A 84 4.06 2.77 -14.57
CA THR A 84 5.27 3.08 -13.79
C THR A 84 4.99 3.02 -12.30
N ARG A 85 6.04 2.91 -11.49
CA ARG A 85 5.89 3.01 -10.03
C ARG A 85 5.38 4.39 -9.59
N GLN A 86 5.81 5.47 -10.28
CA GLN A 86 5.39 6.86 -10.01
C GLN A 86 3.95 7.12 -10.40
N GLU A 87 3.53 6.54 -11.53
CA GLU A 87 2.22 6.73 -12.12
C GLU A 87 1.68 5.36 -12.55
N PRO A 88 1.15 4.56 -11.60
CA PRO A 88 0.52 3.30 -11.93
C PRO A 88 -0.82 3.55 -12.63
N SER A 89 -1.14 2.71 -13.62
CA SER A 89 -2.41 2.75 -14.34
C SER A 89 -3.53 2.18 -13.48
N LEU A 90 -4.34 3.08 -12.92
CA LEU A 90 -5.52 2.73 -12.12
C LEU A 90 -6.53 1.91 -12.92
N GLU A 91 -6.67 2.18 -14.21
CA GLU A 91 -7.54 1.41 -15.11
C GLU A 91 -7.04 -0.04 -15.25
N ALA A 92 -5.75 -0.23 -15.52
CA ALA A 92 -5.17 -1.57 -15.63
C ALA A 92 -5.32 -2.34 -14.32
N ILE A 93 -5.07 -1.69 -13.17
CA ILE A 93 -5.27 -2.30 -11.85
C ILE A 93 -6.73 -2.71 -11.65
N ALA A 94 -7.69 -1.87 -12.00
CA ALA A 94 -9.11 -2.18 -11.86
C ALA A 94 -9.54 -3.38 -12.75
N GLN A 95 -9.03 -3.46 -13.98
CA GLN A 95 -9.33 -4.56 -14.90
C GLN A 95 -8.82 -5.92 -14.37
N LEU A 96 -7.72 -5.92 -13.61
CA LEU A 96 -7.17 -7.13 -12.99
C LEU A 96 -8.03 -7.67 -11.83
N LYS A 97 -8.98 -6.88 -11.29
CA LYS A 97 -9.83 -7.26 -10.15
C LYS A 97 -9.00 -7.87 -9.00
N PRO A 98 -8.02 -7.13 -8.44
CA PRO A 98 -7.19 -7.62 -7.36
C PRO A 98 -8.01 -7.82 -6.08
N ASP A 99 -7.55 -8.69 -5.20
CA ASP A 99 -8.06 -8.81 -3.83
C ASP A 99 -7.14 -8.13 -2.80
N LEU A 100 -5.96 -7.66 -3.22
CA LEU A 100 -5.02 -6.88 -2.43
C LEU A 100 -4.12 -6.02 -3.32
N ILE A 101 -3.87 -4.78 -2.92
CA ILE A 101 -2.90 -3.88 -3.53
C ILE A 101 -1.81 -3.55 -2.50
N LEU A 102 -0.54 -3.75 -2.87
CA LEU A 102 0.63 -3.43 -2.07
C LEU A 102 1.37 -2.24 -2.66
N GLY A 103 1.55 -1.19 -1.86
CA GLY A 103 2.25 0.03 -2.29
C GLY A 103 3.15 0.62 -1.22
N VAL A 104 3.91 1.65 -1.60
CA VAL A 104 4.71 2.45 -0.67
C VAL A 104 3.98 3.74 -0.28
N GLU A 105 4.04 4.11 1.00
CA GLU A 105 3.41 5.32 1.54
C GLU A 105 3.95 6.57 0.86
N LEU A 106 5.28 6.69 0.77
CA LEU A 106 5.98 7.84 0.17
C LEU A 106 5.44 8.25 -1.22
N ARG A 107 4.98 7.28 -2.02
CA ARG A 107 4.61 7.49 -3.41
C ARG A 107 3.11 7.44 -3.66
N HIS A 108 2.41 6.52 -3.00
CA HIS A 108 1.01 6.23 -3.31
C HIS A 108 0.02 6.84 -2.30
N GLN A 109 0.49 7.58 -1.28
CA GLN A 109 -0.40 8.19 -0.30
C GLN A 109 -1.45 9.12 -0.94
N THR A 110 -1.08 9.86 -1.99
CA THR A 110 -1.99 10.79 -2.69
C THR A 110 -3.09 10.08 -3.48
N ILE A 111 -2.88 8.83 -3.88
CA ILE A 111 -3.84 8.00 -4.64
C ILE A 111 -4.44 6.88 -3.79
N TYR A 112 -4.20 6.88 -2.48
CA TYR A 112 -4.61 5.80 -1.57
C TYR A 112 -6.11 5.54 -1.61
N ASP A 113 -6.93 6.59 -1.58
CA ASP A 113 -8.39 6.45 -1.58
C ASP A 113 -8.88 5.86 -2.91
N THR A 114 -8.26 6.23 -4.03
CA THR A 114 -8.58 5.69 -5.35
C THR A 114 -8.20 4.21 -5.47
N LEU A 115 -7.03 3.83 -4.97
CA LEU A 115 -6.62 2.42 -4.90
C LEU A 115 -7.54 1.61 -3.97
N SER A 116 -7.91 2.19 -2.83
CA SER A 116 -8.81 1.57 -1.84
C SER A 116 -10.23 1.37 -2.36
N ALA A 117 -10.66 2.17 -3.34
CA ALA A 117 -11.92 1.97 -4.04
C ALA A 117 -11.88 0.76 -5.01
N ILE A 118 -10.69 0.33 -5.43
CA ILE A 118 -10.51 -0.84 -6.31
C ILE A 118 -10.42 -2.13 -5.48
N ALA A 119 -9.55 -2.15 -4.45
CA ALA A 119 -9.34 -3.29 -3.58
C ALA A 119 -8.72 -2.86 -2.24
N PRO A 120 -8.77 -3.70 -1.19
CA PRO A 120 -8.01 -3.46 0.04
C PRO A 120 -6.56 -3.10 -0.28
N THR A 121 -6.12 -1.94 0.22
CA THR A 121 -4.81 -1.35 -0.12
C THR A 121 -3.97 -1.21 1.15
N LEU A 122 -2.73 -1.69 1.08
CA LEU A 122 -1.73 -1.57 2.13
C LEU A 122 -0.55 -0.75 1.62
N LEU A 123 -0.25 0.34 2.34
CA LEU A 123 0.94 1.14 2.12
C LEU A 123 1.94 0.88 3.25
N PHE A 124 3.18 0.54 2.89
CA PHE A 124 4.28 0.42 3.85
C PHE A 124 5.39 1.41 3.51
N ASN A 125 6.36 1.53 4.41
CA ASN A 125 7.55 2.33 4.19
C ASN A 125 8.78 1.40 4.15
N PRO A 126 9.17 0.86 2.98
CA PRO A 126 10.28 -0.08 2.88
C PRO A 126 11.64 0.63 2.77
N TYR A 127 11.64 1.97 2.74
CA TYR A 127 12.84 2.79 2.63
C TYR A 127 13.07 3.52 3.97
N PRO A 128 14.30 3.51 4.51
CA PRO A 128 14.65 4.17 5.77
C PRO A 128 14.62 5.70 5.67
#